data_AF-A0A8H3UCZ4-F1
#
_entry.id   AF-A0A8H3UCZ4-F1
#
_cell.length_a   1.000
_cell.length_b   1.000
_cell.length_c   1.000
_cell.angle_alpha   90.00
_cell.angle_beta   90.00
_cell.angle_gamma   90.00
#
_symmetry.space_group_name_H-M   'P 1'
#
loop_
_entity.id
_entity.type
_entity.pdbx_description
1 polymer ?
#
loop_
_entity_poly.entity_id
_entity_poly.type
_entity_poly.pdbx_seq_one_letter_code
_entity_poly.pdbx_strand_id
1 'polypeptide(L)'
;MASHKRALSTGESSGPKRKQTESEPTTPAKTQWGYVTSSKNAHPHDPAFEMLEIYLTLKEANDTIRGLSDADMDATVSWNEHVGSHGELELSRVDDEGQGIIYEVTRIPLRPVGYAAISSERESDEEEEGEKEEGEEEEGEEEEEEQVAD
;
A
#
# COMPACT_ATOMS: atom_id res chain seq x y z
N MET A 1 60.56 -59.28 -36.00
CA MET A 1 59.48 -59.82 -35.14
C MET A 1 58.44 -58.74 -34.95
N ALA A 2 57.25 -58.95 -35.48
CA ALA A 2 56.10 -58.07 -35.30
C ALA A 2 55.26 -58.57 -34.13
N SER A 3 54.87 -57.68 -33.21
CA SER A 3 53.78 -57.92 -32.26
C SER A 3 52.90 -56.68 -32.20
N HIS A 4 51.73 -56.78 -32.79
CA HIS A 4 50.56 -55.98 -32.45
C HIS A 4 49.78 -56.74 -31.37
N LYS A 5 49.28 -56.01 -30.35
CA LYS A 5 47.84 -55.98 -29.98
C LYS A 5 47.55 -55.11 -28.74
N ARG A 6 46.71 -54.10 -29.00
CA ARG A 6 45.52 -53.62 -28.25
C ARG A 6 45.65 -52.91 -26.90
N ALA A 7 44.91 -51.79 -26.88
CA ALA A 7 44.67 -50.84 -25.81
C ALA A 7 43.82 -51.39 -24.66
N LEU A 8 43.97 -50.79 -23.48
CA LEU A 8 42.92 -50.67 -22.49
C LEU A 8 42.89 -49.24 -21.94
N SER A 9 41.72 -48.63 -22.17
CA SER A 9 41.20 -47.41 -21.57
C SER A 9 40.92 -47.64 -20.09
N THR A 10 41.30 -46.68 -19.25
CA THR A 10 40.67 -46.32 -17.96
C THR A 10 41.10 -44.89 -17.69
N GLY A 11 40.21 -43.90 -17.78
CA GLY A 11 39.42 -43.54 -16.61
C GLY A 11 39.47 -42.03 -16.47
N GLU A 12 38.51 -41.41 -17.13
CA GLU A 12 38.02 -40.06 -16.91
C GLU A 12 38.01 -39.69 -15.42
N SER A 13 38.67 -38.58 -15.05
CA SER A 13 38.40 -37.89 -13.79
C SER A 13 38.27 -36.42 -14.07
N SER A 14 37.23 -36.11 -14.85
CA SER A 14 36.65 -34.77 -14.91
C SER A 14 36.01 -34.51 -13.56
N GLY A 15 36.78 -33.89 -12.65
CA GLY A 15 36.24 -33.37 -11.40
C GLY A 15 35.02 -32.49 -11.68
N PRO A 16 34.01 -32.49 -10.78
CA PRO A 16 32.78 -31.77 -11.03
C PRO A 16 33.08 -30.27 -11.11
N LYS A 17 33.05 -29.72 -12.33
CA LYS A 17 32.81 -28.30 -12.54
C LYS A 17 31.47 -28.01 -11.87
N ARG A 18 31.52 -27.36 -10.70
CA ARG A 18 30.37 -26.68 -10.10
C ARG A 18 29.76 -25.83 -11.20
N LYS A 19 28.62 -26.29 -11.74
CA LYS A 19 27.76 -25.43 -12.55
C LYS A 19 27.29 -24.35 -11.59
N GLN A 20 27.83 -23.15 -11.71
CA GLN A 20 27.09 -21.97 -11.29
C GLN A 20 25.79 -22.04 -12.09
N THR A 21 24.71 -22.43 -11.42
CA THR A 21 23.36 -22.11 -11.88
C THR A 21 23.31 -20.60 -11.88
N GLU A 22 23.56 -20.03 -13.06
CA GLU A 22 23.16 -18.70 -13.44
C GLU A 22 21.67 -18.62 -13.13
N SER A 23 21.35 -17.97 -12.00
CA SER A 23 19.97 -17.68 -11.63
C SER A 23 19.37 -16.90 -12.78
N GLU A 24 18.36 -17.47 -13.43
CA GLU A 24 17.59 -16.82 -14.49
C GLU A 24 17.28 -15.38 -14.06
N PRO A 25 17.39 -14.39 -14.97
CA PRO A 25 16.97 -13.03 -14.66
C PRO A 25 15.51 -13.10 -14.26
N THR A 26 15.23 -12.90 -12.98
CA THR A 26 13.88 -12.81 -12.46
C THR A 26 13.21 -11.71 -13.27
N THR A 27 12.28 -12.10 -14.14
CA THR A 27 11.50 -11.18 -14.97
C THR A 27 11.04 -10.04 -14.08
N PRO A 28 11.26 -8.76 -14.44
CA PRO A 28 10.89 -7.66 -13.57
C PRO A 28 9.39 -7.81 -13.26
N ALA A 29 9.07 -7.98 -11.98
CA ALA A 29 7.69 -8.12 -11.55
C ALA A 29 6.91 -6.93 -12.12
N LYS A 30 5.79 -7.20 -12.80
CA LYS A 30 4.93 -6.17 -13.35
C LYS A 30 4.57 -5.22 -12.20
N THR A 31 4.83 -3.91 -12.36
CA THR A 31 4.45 -2.91 -11.37
C THR A 31 2.96 -3.02 -11.10
N GLN A 32 2.61 -3.36 -9.87
CA GLN A 32 1.25 -3.28 -9.39
C GLN A 32 0.99 -1.83 -8.98
N TRP A 33 -0.25 -1.38 -9.10
CA TRP A 33 -0.65 -0.03 -8.73
C TRP A 33 -1.71 -0.10 -7.63
N GLY A 34 -1.63 0.84 -6.71
CA GLY A 34 -2.66 1.16 -5.73
C GLY A 34 -3.22 2.53 -6.04
N TYR A 35 -4.44 2.78 -5.59
CA TYR A 35 -5.16 4.03 -5.81
C TYR A 35 -5.57 4.57 -4.44
N VAL A 36 -5.01 5.70 -4.07
CA VAL A 36 -5.27 6.36 -2.78
C VAL A 36 -6.35 7.40 -3.00
N THR A 37 -7.41 7.37 -2.19
CA THR A 37 -8.35 8.47 -2.11
C THR A 37 -7.93 9.41 -0.99
N SER A 38 -7.95 10.70 -1.25
CA SER A 38 -7.63 11.73 -0.26
C SER A 38 -8.59 12.90 -0.35
N SER A 39 -8.73 13.64 0.74
CA SER A 39 -9.41 14.92 0.80
C SER A 39 -8.41 16.03 1.15
N LYS A 40 -8.68 17.23 0.65
CA LYS A 40 -7.98 18.44 1.06
C LYS A 40 -8.91 19.64 1.01
N ASN A 41 -8.69 20.60 1.89
CA ASN A 41 -9.34 21.89 1.82
C ASN A 41 -8.76 22.70 0.64
N ALA A 42 -9.65 23.38 -0.10
CA ALA A 42 -9.27 24.22 -1.23
C ALA A 42 -8.59 25.53 -0.80
N HIS A 43 -8.76 25.93 0.46
CA HIS A 43 -8.23 27.18 0.97
C HIS A 43 -6.70 27.11 1.22
N PRO A 44 -5.90 28.01 0.65
CA PRO A 44 -4.44 27.90 0.65
C PRO A 44 -3.78 28.05 2.04
N HIS A 45 -4.52 28.59 3.02
CA HIS A 45 -4.03 28.78 4.39
C HIS A 45 -4.42 27.65 5.35
N ASP A 46 -5.20 26.67 4.88
CA ASP A 46 -5.58 25.51 5.67
C ASP A 46 -5.53 24.24 4.80
N PRO A 47 -4.34 23.78 4.37
CA PRO A 47 -4.21 22.60 3.52
C PRO A 47 -4.29 21.31 4.36
N ALA A 48 -5.32 21.17 5.19
CA ALA A 48 -5.57 19.92 5.88
C ALA A 48 -5.72 18.82 4.81
N PHE A 49 -4.77 17.88 4.82
CA PHE A 49 -4.73 16.75 3.91
C PHE A 49 -5.05 15.50 4.70
N GLU A 50 -6.07 14.78 4.27
CA GLU A 50 -6.48 13.53 4.89
C GLU A 50 -6.43 12.41 3.85
N MET A 51 -5.71 11.34 4.18
CA MET A 51 -5.77 10.10 3.43
C MET A 51 -6.98 9.31 3.92
N LEU A 52 -7.88 8.99 3.01
CA LEU A 52 -9.13 8.29 3.35
C LEU A 52 -8.90 6.78 3.25
N GLU A 53 -8.66 6.27 2.05
CA GLU A 53 -8.55 4.83 1.81
C GLU A 53 -7.58 4.49 0.66
N ILE A 54 -7.19 3.21 0.58
CA ILE A 54 -6.33 2.67 -0.49
C ILE A 54 -7.05 1.50 -1.16
N TYR A 55 -7.18 1.58 -2.48
CA TYR A 55 -7.83 0.58 -3.31
C TYR A 55 -6.85 -0.09 -4.28
N LEU A 56 -7.18 -1.32 -4.67
CA LEU A 56 -6.42 -2.05 -5.69
C LEU A 56 -6.92 -1.76 -7.11
N THR A 57 -8.12 -1.21 -7.26
CA THR A 57 -8.67 -0.83 -8.56
C THR A 57 -9.06 0.64 -8.61
N LEU A 58 -8.86 1.24 -9.78
CA LEU A 58 -9.24 2.63 -10.03
C LEU A 58 -10.75 2.84 -9.95
N LYS A 59 -11.52 1.83 -10.38
CA LYS A 59 -12.98 1.88 -10.36
C LYS A 59 -13.49 2.05 -8.93
N GLU A 60 -12.99 1.24 -8.00
CA GLU A 60 -13.37 1.33 -6.58
C GLU A 60 -13.02 2.70 -6.00
N ALA A 61 -11.80 3.19 -6.23
CA ALA A 61 -11.38 4.51 -5.75
C ALA A 61 -12.28 5.65 -6.27
N ASN A 62 -12.60 5.64 -7.57
CA ASN A 62 -13.47 6.64 -8.18
C ASN A 62 -14.91 6.53 -7.68
N ASP A 63 -15.43 5.31 -7.53
CA ASP A 63 -16.78 5.06 -7.02
C ASP A 63 -16.92 5.54 -5.56
N THR A 64 -15.89 5.34 -4.74
CA THR A 64 -15.84 5.87 -3.36
C THR A 64 -15.95 7.39 -3.33
N ILE A 65 -15.12 8.10 -4.11
CA ILE A 65 -15.14 9.57 -4.10
C ILE A 65 -16.49 10.12 -4.57
N ARG A 66 -17.12 9.49 -5.57
CA ARG A 66 -18.49 9.85 -5.98
C ARG A 66 -19.51 9.63 -4.87
N GLY A 67 -19.39 8.52 -4.13
CA GLY A 67 -20.24 8.26 -2.97
C GLY A 67 -20.10 9.32 -1.88
N LEU A 68 -18.88 9.81 -1.63
CA LEU A 68 -18.63 10.90 -0.69
C LEU A 68 -19.26 12.21 -1.15
N SER A 69 -19.11 12.58 -2.43
CA SER A 69 -19.72 13.80 -2.97
C SER A 69 -21.25 13.78 -2.95
N ASP A 70 -21.85 12.59 -3.09
CA ASP A 70 -23.31 12.40 -3.05
C ASP A 70 -23.85 12.46 -1.60
N ALA A 71 -23.07 11.99 -0.62
CA ALA A 71 -23.44 12.04 0.80
C ALA A 71 -23.36 13.47 1.38
N ASP A 72 -22.49 14.31 0.83
CA ASP A 72 -22.22 15.69 1.26
C ASP A 72 -23.20 16.71 0.64
N MET A 73 -24.35 16.24 0.13
CA MET A 73 -25.30 17.07 -0.61
C MET A 73 -26.28 17.84 0.28
N ASP A 74 -25.90 19.07 0.61
CA ASP A 74 -26.85 20.18 0.61
C ASP A 74 -27.29 20.49 -0.84
N ALA A 75 -28.60 20.65 -1.05
CA ALA A 75 -29.25 20.70 -2.37
C ALA A 75 -28.82 21.87 -3.30
N THR A 76 -27.88 22.70 -2.88
CA THR A 76 -27.42 23.90 -3.60
C THR A 76 -25.99 23.81 -4.11
N VAL A 77 -25.27 22.70 -3.87
CA VAL A 77 -23.84 22.60 -4.19
C VAL A 77 -23.60 21.75 -5.44
N SER A 78 -22.87 22.31 -6.42
CA SER A 78 -22.41 21.60 -7.61
C SER A 78 -20.93 21.23 -7.51
N TRP A 79 -20.60 19.96 -7.76
CA TRP A 79 -19.22 19.48 -7.83
C TRP A 79 -18.62 19.69 -9.23
N ASN A 80 -17.38 20.15 -9.27
CA ASN A 80 -16.57 20.21 -10.49
C ASN A 80 -15.77 18.92 -10.62
N GLU A 81 -16.01 18.17 -11.70
CA GLU A 81 -15.31 16.93 -12.02
C GLU A 81 -14.12 17.17 -12.94
N HIS A 82 -12.96 16.63 -12.56
CA HIS A 82 -11.77 16.53 -13.40
C HIS A 82 -11.31 15.08 -13.47
N VAL A 83 -10.88 14.65 -14.66
CA VAL A 83 -10.42 13.27 -14.91
C VAL A 83 -8.97 13.31 -15.40
N GLY A 84 -8.10 12.66 -14.62
CA GLY A 84 -6.67 12.52 -14.88
C GLY A 84 -6.34 11.63 -16.07
N SER A 85 -5.05 11.56 -16.39
CA SER A 85 -4.54 10.91 -17.61
C SER A 85 -4.75 9.40 -17.66
N HIS A 86 -4.95 8.75 -16.51
CA HIS A 86 -5.26 7.32 -16.44
C HIS A 86 -6.68 7.05 -15.93
N GLY A 87 -7.51 8.08 -15.82
CA GLY A 87 -8.88 8.00 -15.34
C GLY A 87 -9.05 8.27 -13.85
N GLU A 88 -8.01 8.74 -13.15
CA GLU A 88 -8.10 9.21 -11.77
C GLU A 88 -9.13 10.34 -11.64
N LEU A 89 -10.05 10.23 -10.69
CA LEU A 89 -11.06 11.25 -10.47
C LEU A 89 -10.58 12.31 -9.47
N GLU A 90 -10.86 13.56 -9.77
CA GLU A 90 -10.79 14.68 -8.84
C GLU A 90 -12.16 15.37 -8.83
N LEU A 91 -12.76 15.51 -7.65
CA LEU A 91 -14.00 16.26 -7.42
C LEU A 91 -13.68 17.45 -6.53
N SER A 92 -13.99 18.65 -6.99
CA SER A 92 -13.81 19.87 -6.21
C SER A 92 -15.11 20.63 -6.09
N ARG A 93 -15.41 21.09 -4.87
CA ARG A 93 -16.40 22.14 -4.63
C ARG A 93 -15.66 23.32 -4.02
N VAL A 94 -15.89 24.51 -4.56
CA VAL A 94 -15.35 25.76 -4.03
C VAL A 94 -16.47 26.78 -4.08
N ASP A 95 -16.73 27.44 -2.96
CA ASP A 95 -17.70 28.52 -2.87
C ASP A 95 -17.13 29.85 -3.35
N ASP A 96 -17.96 30.90 -3.36
CA ASP A 96 -17.57 32.24 -3.79
C ASP A 96 -16.50 32.87 -2.89
N GLU A 97 -16.33 32.37 -1.66
CA GLU A 97 -15.31 32.83 -0.71
C GLU A 97 -13.97 32.10 -0.90
N GLY A 98 -13.91 31.13 -1.81
CA GLY A 98 -12.71 30.32 -2.05
C GLY A 98 -12.52 29.20 -1.02
N GLN A 99 -13.52 28.94 -0.18
CA GLN A 99 -13.54 27.79 0.73
C GLN A 99 -14.14 26.58 0.00
N GLY A 100 -13.65 25.39 0.33
CA GLY A 100 -14.03 24.23 -0.44
C GLY A 100 -13.32 22.96 -0.05
N ILE A 101 -13.79 21.85 -0.60
CA ILE A 101 -13.22 20.52 -0.42
C ILE A 101 -12.86 19.97 -1.78
N ILE A 102 -11.71 19.34 -1.86
CA ILE A 102 -11.22 18.62 -3.02
C ILE A 102 -11.00 17.17 -2.61
N TYR A 103 -11.71 16.25 -3.26
CA TYR A 103 -11.44 14.82 -3.19
C TYR A 103 -10.64 14.41 -4.43
N GLU A 104 -9.56 13.65 -4.25
CA GLU A 104 -8.70 13.22 -5.35
C GLU A 104 -8.31 11.74 -5.24
N VAL A 105 -8.22 11.06 -6.39
CA VAL A 105 -7.59 9.75 -6.52
C VAL A 105 -6.15 9.92 -7.00
N THR A 106 -5.20 9.39 -6.24
CA THR A 106 -3.78 9.36 -6.62
C THR A 106 -3.32 7.93 -6.85
N ARG A 107 -2.69 7.68 -8.01
CA ARG A 107 -2.10 6.37 -8.32
C ARG A 107 -0.68 6.24 -7.74
N ILE A 108 -0.46 5.22 -6.91
CA ILE A 108 0.84 4.91 -6.30
C ILE A 108 1.38 3.54 -6.79
N PRO A 109 2.68 3.41 -7.08
CA PRO A 109 3.26 2.13 -7.44
C PRO A 109 3.37 1.22 -6.21
N LEU A 110 2.68 0.09 -6.24
CA LEU A 110 2.88 -0.99 -5.28
C LEU A 110 4.05 -1.82 -5.76
N ARG A 111 5.20 -1.63 -5.11
CA ARG A 111 6.31 -2.57 -5.27
C ARG A 111 5.96 -3.80 -4.45
N PRO A 112 5.87 -5.00 -5.04
CA PRO A 112 5.97 -6.19 -4.23
C PRO A 112 7.37 -6.14 -3.62
N VAL A 113 7.44 -5.81 -2.33
CA VAL A 113 8.62 -6.14 -1.54
C VAL A 113 8.58 -7.65 -1.53
N GLY A 114 9.36 -8.27 -2.42
CA GLY A 114 9.63 -9.69 -2.30
C GLY A 114 10.04 -9.86 -0.85
N TYR A 115 9.30 -10.67 -0.09
CA TYR A 115 9.77 -11.13 1.19
C TYR A 115 11.17 -11.66 0.91
N ALA A 116 12.21 -10.90 1.26
CA ALA A 116 13.47 -11.51 1.56
C ALA A 116 13.06 -12.51 2.63
N ALA A 117 13.09 -13.80 2.28
CA ALA A 117 12.89 -14.85 3.27
C ALA A 117 13.84 -14.45 4.39
N ILE A 118 13.28 -14.03 5.52
CA ILE A 118 14.04 -13.89 6.73
C ILE A 118 14.46 -15.33 6.97
N SER A 119 15.67 -15.68 6.53
CA SER A 119 16.32 -16.91 6.93
C SER A 119 16.49 -16.75 8.43
N SER A 120 15.44 -17.15 9.14
CA SER A 120 15.40 -17.29 10.57
C SER A 120 16.30 -18.46 10.92
N GLU A 121 17.61 -18.29 10.74
CA GLU A 121 18.59 -18.86 11.66
C GLU A 121 18.49 -18.03 12.93
N ARG A 122 17.35 -18.20 13.62
CA ARG A 122 17.12 -17.71 14.96
C ARG A 122 17.91 -18.67 15.84
N GLU A 123 19.21 -18.39 15.99
CA GLU A 123 19.95 -18.88 17.15
C GLU A 123 19.13 -18.50 18.38
N SER A 124 18.71 -19.54 19.07
CA SER A 124 17.86 -19.48 20.25
C SER A 124 18.76 -19.04 21.40
N ASP A 125 18.67 -17.77 21.79
CA ASP A 125 19.05 -17.36 23.14
C ASP A 125 17.75 -17.05 23.87
N GLU A 126 17.29 -18.08 24.59
CA GLU A 126 16.38 -17.96 25.72
C GLU A 126 17.06 -17.08 26.77
N GLU A 127 16.52 -15.90 27.06
CA GLU A 127 16.52 -15.44 28.45
C GLU A 127 15.14 -14.94 28.86
N GLU A 128 14.77 -15.48 30.00
CA GLU A 128 13.53 -15.54 30.72
C GLU A 128 13.17 -14.22 31.43
N GLU A 129 11.85 -14.04 31.58
CA GLU A 129 11.14 -13.37 32.69
C GLU A 129 11.27 -11.86 32.92
N GLY A 130 10.10 -11.24 33.11
CA GLY A 130 9.96 -9.87 33.58
C GLY A 130 8.51 -9.39 33.52
N GLU A 131 7.68 -10.00 34.37
CA GLU A 131 6.35 -9.67 34.90
C GLU A 131 5.52 -8.46 34.41
N LYS A 132 4.20 -8.70 34.44
CA LYS A 132 3.05 -7.81 34.18
C LYS A 132 2.82 -6.77 35.28
N GLU A 133 2.22 -5.65 34.91
CA GLU A 133 1.18 -4.89 35.65
C GLU A 133 0.57 -3.92 34.61
N GLU A 134 -0.65 -4.14 34.08
CA GLU A 134 -1.97 -3.82 34.64
C GLU A 134 -2.07 -2.45 35.31
N GLY A 135 -2.92 -1.59 34.74
CA GLY A 135 -3.30 -0.25 35.21
C GLY A 135 -4.29 0.31 34.19
N GLU A 136 -5.52 -0.21 34.23
CA GLU A 136 -6.68 0.37 34.93
C GLU A 136 -7.42 1.37 34.05
N GLU A 137 -8.64 0.97 33.72
CA GLU A 137 -9.72 1.75 33.14
C GLU A 137 -10.12 2.87 34.10
N GLU A 138 -10.39 4.07 33.59
CA GLU A 138 -11.44 4.91 34.20
C GLU A 138 -12.29 5.51 33.08
N GLU A 139 -13.52 4.99 33.02
CA GLU A 139 -14.69 5.58 32.41
C GLU A 139 -15.00 6.92 33.09
N GLY A 140 -15.27 7.95 32.29
CA GLY A 140 -15.89 9.18 32.76
C GLY A 140 -17.23 9.35 32.06
N GLU A 141 -18.27 8.86 32.72
CA GLU A 141 -19.69 9.06 32.39
C GLU A 141 -20.07 10.55 32.37
N GLU A 142 -20.90 10.89 31.38
CA GLU A 142 -22.10 11.73 31.41
C GLU A 142 -22.13 13.06 32.21
N GLU A 143 -22.60 14.12 31.55
CA GLU A 143 -23.80 14.82 32.03
C GLU A 143 -24.43 15.64 30.87
N GLU A 144 -25.65 15.23 30.52
CA GLU A 144 -26.64 16.03 29.80
C GLU A 144 -27.03 17.23 30.66
N GLU A 145 -27.08 18.44 30.09
CA GLU A 145 -28.04 19.45 30.56
C GLU A 145 -28.82 20.02 29.37
N GLU A 146 -30.05 19.51 29.28
CA GLU A 146 -31.21 20.13 28.66
C GLU A 146 -31.60 21.40 29.46
N GLN A 147 -31.64 22.57 28.83
CA GLN A 147 -32.36 23.73 29.37
C GLN A 147 -33.26 24.39 28.32
N VAL A 148 -34.52 23.94 28.38
CA VAL A 148 -35.83 24.60 28.26
C VAL A 148 -35.91 26.10 27.85
N ALA A 149 -36.75 26.31 26.83
CA ALA A 149 -37.61 27.44 26.42
C ALA A 149 -37.66 28.78 27.21
N ASP A 150 -37.71 29.89 26.43
CA ASP A 150 -38.92 30.73 26.26
C ASP A 150 -39.03 31.17 24.78
#